data_AF-E1X5D6-F1
#
_entry.id   AF-E1X5D6-F1
#
_cell.length_a   1.000
_cell.length_b   1.000
_cell.length_c   1.000
_cell.angle_alpha   90.00
_cell.angle_beta   90.00
_cell.angle_gamma   90.00
#
_symmetry.space_group_name_H-M   'P 1'
#
loop_
_entity.id
_entity.type
_entity.pdbx_description
1 polymer ?
#
loop_
_entity_poly.entity_id
_entity_poly.type
_entity_poly.pdbx_seq_one_letter_code
_entity_poly.pdbx_strand_id
1 'polypeptide(L)'
;MDDVLMHNTTRRINIFVHGRGKHPEKGLGVMSELENMYGVSSIMFHWPSWKSAVERPVGNAISSSEDLYVFLNALNNYISEHPFKTFGLKFSLLVHSMGNIVFKEMMQNHYSSGSFKYNLFDTLILNAADVPVRDHQSWVDKIDFSKENFITYNDNDIVLFGSEQLDRFSDDFEEYEGTRLGKNVDKAVKKSNEERSNNAKYLNISKLTFTGHRHFITDLKKKNRELRSIFSRLIKGRRPYLNKRDGVYKVRENVYYFKHD
;
A
#
# COMPACT_ATOMS: atom_id res chain seq x y z
N MET A 1 32.63 -18.13 -17.56
CA MET A 1 32.46 -17.08 -16.54
C MET A 1 31.32 -16.21 -17.02
N ASP A 2 30.17 -16.85 -17.30
CA ASP A 2 29.11 -16.32 -18.18
C ASP A 2 27.70 -16.64 -17.65
N ASP A 3 27.58 -17.20 -16.44
CA ASP A 3 26.30 -17.58 -15.84
C ASP A 3 25.78 -16.57 -14.79
N VAL A 4 26.37 -15.38 -14.69
CA VAL A 4 25.99 -14.35 -13.68
C VAL A 4 25.16 -13.20 -14.28
N LEU A 5 24.89 -13.20 -15.59
CA LEU A 5 24.20 -12.09 -16.29
C LEU A 5 22.85 -12.45 -16.92
N MET A 6 22.13 -13.40 -16.34
CA MET A 6 20.72 -13.67 -16.67
C MET A 6 19.76 -13.03 -15.65
N HIS A 7 20.02 -11.79 -15.21
CA HIS A 7 18.96 -10.99 -14.58
C HIS A 7 18.02 -10.51 -15.69
N ASN A 8 16.95 -11.27 -15.87
CA ASN A 8 15.82 -10.92 -16.72
C ASN A 8 15.28 -9.54 -16.27
N THR A 9 15.69 -8.46 -16.95
CA THR A 9 15.32 -7.09 -16.58
C THR A 9 13.83 -6.89 -16.82
N THR A 10 13.04 -7.14 -15.78
CA THR A 10 11.59 -6.99 -15.84
C THR A 10 11.22 -5.53 -16.04
N ARG A 11 10.28 -5.26 -16.96
CA ARG A 11 9.74 -3.92 -17.20
C ARG A 11 8.71 -3.49 -16.15
N ARG A 12 8.66 -4.15 -15.01
CA ARG A 12 7.68 -3.93 -13.94
C ARG A 12 8.42 -3.60 -12.66
N ILE A 13 8.29 -2.35 -12.25
CA ILE A 13 9.01 -1.79 -11.12
C ILE A 13 8.00 -1.51 -10.01
N ASN A 14 8.27 -2.04 -8.83
CA ASN A 14 7.47 -1.81 -7.64
C ASN A 14 8.23 -0.90 -6.67
N ILE A 15 7.67 0.27 -6.40
CA ILE A 15 8.12 1.12 -5.31
C ILE A 15 7.44 0.64 -4.03
N PHE A 16 8.21 0.28 -3.02
CA PHE A 16 7.71 -0.29 -1.77
C PHE A 16 8.00 0.62 -0.58
N VAL A 17 6.95 1.16 0.04
CA VAL A 17 7.04 1.85 1.32
C VAL A 17 6.67 0.86 2.42
N HIS A 18 7.66 0.41 3.18
CA HIS A 18 7.49 -0.66 4.16
C HIS A 18 6.72 -0.22 5.40
N GLY A 19 6.18 -1.20 6.14
CA GLY A 19 5.52 -1.01 7.43
C GLY A 19 6.50 -0.94 8.60
N ARG A 20 5.97 -1.06 9.83
CA ARG A 20 6.78 -1.11 11.06
C ARG A 20 7.67 -2.35 11.10
N GLY A 21 8.96 -2.19 11.36
CA GLY A 21 9.88 -3.32 11.51
C GLY A 21 11.34 -2.92 11.63
N LYS A 22 12.18 -3.84 12.08
CA LYS A 22 13.65 -3.72 12.05
C LYS A 22 14.13 -3.75 10.60
N HIS A 23 14.08 -2.59 9.96
CA HIS A 23 14.50 -2.34 8.58
C HIS A 23 15.84 -1.58 8.60
N PRO A 24 16.72 -1.80 7.62
CA PRO A 24 16.45 -2.40 6.31
C PRO A 24 16.43 -3.94 6.24
N GLU A 25 16.99 -4.67 7.22
CA GLU A 25 17.29 -6.11 7.10
C GLU A 25 16.05 -6.97 6.82
N LYS A 26 14.94 -6.73 7.54
CA LYS A 26 13.67 -7.43 7.27
C LYS A 26 13.04 -7.03 5.94
N GLY A 27 13.35 -5.84 5.45
CA GLY A 27 12.77 -5.27 4.23
C GLY A 27 13.34 -5.91 2.99
N LEU A 28 14.65 -6.17 3.00
CA LEU A 28 15.34 -6.87 1.92
C LEU A 28 14.72 -8.26 1.67
N GLY A 29 14.41 -9.02 2.73
CA GLY A 29 13.73 -10.31 2.59
C GLY A 29 12.34 -10.19 1.96
N VAL A 30 11.56 -9.17 2.35
CA VAL A 30 10.23 -8.90 1.77
C VAL A 30 10.34 -8.48 0.30
N MET A 31 11.34 -7.67 -0.05
CA MET A 31 11.60 -7.31 -1.45
C MET A 31 11.91 -8.55 -2.28
N SER A 32 12.83 -9.41 -1.84
CA SER A 32 13.14 -10.64 -2.55
C SER A 32 11.92 -11.55 -2.70
N GLU A 33 11.04 -11.61 -1.69
CA GLU A 33 9.79 -12.37 -1.77
C GLU A 33 8.82 -11.78 -2.81
N LEU A 34 8.66 -10.44 -2.84
CA LEU A 34 7.86 -9.73 -3.84
C LEU A 34 8.37 -9.98 -5.26
N GLU A 35 9.67 -9.83 -5.48
CA GLU A 35 10.32 -10.00 -6.78
C GLU A 35 10.16 -11.44 -7.29
N ASN A 36 10.40 -12.43 -6.42
CA ASN A 36 10.25 -13.84 -6.77
C ASN A 36 8.79 -14.24 -7.03
N MET A 37 7.86 -13.76 -6.18
CA MET A 37 6.45 -14.13 -6.27
C MET A 37 5.77 -13.52 -7.48
N TYR A 38 6.15 -12.29 -7.84
CA TYR A 38 5.47 -11.48 -8.83
C TYR A 38 6.30 -11.16 -10.08
N GLY A 39 7.58 -11.50 -10.16
CA GLY A 39 8.41 -11.21 -11.34
C GLY A 39 8.51 -9.70 -11.63
N VAL A 40 8.76 -8.93 -10.57
CA VAL A 40 8.99 -7.48 -10.61
C VAL A 40 10.37 -7.15 -10.06
N SER A 41 10.86 -5.94 -10.31
CA SER A 41 12.01 -5.38 -9.61
C SER A 41 11.50 -4.40 -8.57
N SER A 42 12.01 -4.45 -7.34
CA SER A 42 11.53 -3.61 -6.26
C SER A 42 12.56 -2.55 -5.88
N ILE A 43 12.08 -1.34 -5.61
CA ILE A 43 12.84 -0.28 -4.94
C ILE A 43 12.12 0.01 -3.64
N MET A 44 12.80 -0.17 -2.51
CA MET A 44 12.21 0.11 -1.20
C MET A 44 12.59 1.50 -0.73
N PHE A 45 11.58 2.28 -0.36
CA PHE A 45 11.78 3.51 0.40
C PHE A 45 11.94 3.12 1.88
N HIS A 46 13.13 3.40 2.42
CA HIS A 46 13.44 3.11 3.81
C HIS A 46 13.16 4.32 4.70
N TRP A 47 12.54 4.06 5.86
CA TRP A 47 12.35 5.05 6.91
C TRP A 47 12.57 4.43 8.30
N PRO A 48 12.82 5.22 9.37
CA PRO A 48 13.14 4.73 10.72
C PRO A 48 11.93 4.09 11.43
N SER A 49 11.53 2.91 10.95
CA SER A 49 10.25 2.27 11.29
C SER A 49 10.27 1.35 12.51
N TRP A 50 11.27 1.49 13.38
CA TRP A 50 11.36 0.71 14.60
C TRP A 50 11.86 1.56 15.76
N LYS A 51 11.11 1.55 16.86
CA LYS A 51 11.53 2.03 18.18
C LYS A 51 11.64 0.83 19.13
N SER A 52 10.49 0.25 19.46
CA SER A 52 10.38 -0.95 20.30
C SER A 52 9.20 -1.83 19.87
N ALA A 53 9.00 -2.95 20.56
CA ALA A 53 7.86 -3.83 20.28
C ALA A 53 6.52 -3.19 20.63
N VAL A 54 6.50 -2.33 21.64
CA VAL A 54 5.30 -1.71 22.22
C VAL A 54 5.08 -0.27 21.76
N GLU A 55 6.08 0.37 21.16
CA GLU A 55 5.93 1.72 20.63
C GLU A 55 5.67 1.75 19.13
N ARG A 56 4.76 2.64 18.73
CA ARG A 56 4.54 3.02 17.34
C ARG A 56 5.49 4.19 16.99
N PRO A 57 6.36 4.05 15.99
CA PRO A 57 7.27 5.13 15.56
C PRO A 57 6.53 6.19 14.70
N VAL A 58 5.40 6.73 15.19
CA VAL A 58 4.56 7.69 14.45
C VAL A 58 5.34 8.96 14.11
N GLY A 59 6.02 9.56 15.09
CA GLY A 59 6.87 10.74 14.86
C GLY A 59 7.94 10.51 13.78
N ASN A 60 8.58 9.33 13.75
CA ASN A 60 9.56 9.01 12.70
C ASN A 60 8.88 8.89 11.32
N ALA A 61 7.67 8.33 11.26
CA ALA A 61 6.92 8.23 10.01
C ALA A 61 6.54 9.63 9.48
N ILE A 62 6.11 10.54 10.37
CA ILE A 62 5.83 11.94 10.03
C ILE A 62 7.12 12.62 9.53
N SER A 63 8.23 12.54 10.27
CA SER A 63 9.48 13.19 9.85
C SER A 63 10.04 12.67 8.51
N SER A 64 9.67 11.46 8.09
CA SER A 64 10.08 10.89 6.79
C SER A 64 9.15 11.22 5.63
N SER A 65 8.08 12.00 5.84
CA SER A 65 7.14 12.36 4.77
C SER A 65 7.76 13.23 3.69
N GLU A 66 8.61 14.18 4.08
CA GLU A 66 9.34 15.04 3.15
C GLU A 66 10.33 14.23 2.30
N ASP A 67 11.06 13.31 2.93
CA ASP A 67 11.99 12.41 2.25
C ASP A 67 11.26 11.57 1.17
N LEU A 68 10.05 11.08 1.47
CA LEU A 68 9.23 10.36 0.51
C LEU A 68 8.81 11.26 -0.66
N TYR A 69 8.42 12.51 -0.38
CA TYR A 69 8.11 13.50 -1.42
C TYR A 69 9.33 13.74 -2.32
N VAL A 70 10.51 14.01 -1.75
CA VAL A 70 11.76 14.25 -2.48
C VAL A 70 12.09 13.05 -3.37
N PHE A 71 11.99 11.83 -2.84
CA PHE A 71 12.22 10.60 -3.60
C PHE A 71 11.25 10.46 -4.79
N LEU A 72 9.94 10.63 -4.56
CA LEU A 72 8.94 10.52 -5.63
C LEU A 72 9.06 11.64 -6.66
N ASN A 73 9.43 12.85 -6.24
CA ASN A 73 9.70 13.97 -7.13
C ASN A 73 10.92 13.69 -8.02
N ALA A 74 11.99 13.12 -7.46
CA ALA A 74 13.15 12.70 -8.24
C ALA A 74 12.80 11.62 -9.26
N LEU A 75 11.99 10.64 -8.88
CA LEU A 75 11.47 9.61 -9.80
C LEU A 75 10.62 10.24 -10.92
N ASN A 76 9.73 11.17 -10.57
CA ASN A 76 8.89 11.89 -11.52
C ASN A 76 9.73 12.67 -12.55
N ASN A 77 10.76 13.38 -12.10
CA ASN A 77 11.66 14.14 -12.96
C ASN A 77 12.45 13.20 -13.88
N TYR A 78 13.02 12.12 -13.34
CA TYR A 78 13.75 11.12 -14.12
C TYR A 78 12.88 10.53 -15.24
N ILE A 79 11.63 10.15 -14.93
CA ILE A 79 10.71 9.59 -15.93
C ILE A 79 10.36 10.62 -17.01
N SER A 80 10.21 11.88 -16.62
CA SER A 80 9.87 12.98 -17.53
C SER A 80 11.03 13.37 -18.45
N GLU A 81 12.26 13.35 -17.94
CA GLU A 81 13.49 13.70 -18.66
C GLU A 81 14.01 12.56 -19.55
N HIS A 82 13.59 11.32 -19.30
CA HIS A 82 14.08 10.14 -20.01
C HIS A 82 12.98 9.26 -20.62
N PRO A 83 12.06 9.80 -21.43
CA PRO A 83 10.89 9.08 -21.94
C PRO A 83 11.25 7.84 -22.78
N PHE A 84 12.37 7.86 -23.50
CA PHE A 84 12.82 6.69 -24.28
C PHE A 84 13.36 5.55 -23.39
N LYS A 85 14.03 5.88 -22.28
CA LYS A 85 14.53 4.86 -21.33
C LYS A 85 13.41 4.26 -20.50
N THR A 86 12.36 5.05 -20.25
CA THR A 86 11.21 4.63 -19.44
C THR A 86 10.06 4.07 -20.30
N PHE A 87 10.23 4.06 -21.62
CA PHE A 87 9.23 3.53 -22.54
C PHE A 87 8.91 2.05 -22.24
N GLY A 88 7.63 1.78 -22.00
CA GLY A 88 7.13 0.43 -21.72
C GLY A 88 7.40 -0.07 -20.30
N LEU A 89 8.01 0.74 -19.42
CA LEU A 89 8.04 0.45 -17.99
C LEU A 89 6.64 0.59 -17.38
N LYS A 90 6.38 -0.23 -16.37
CA LYS A 90 5.17 -0.20 -15.54
C LYS A 90 5.57 0.01 -14.09
N PHE A 91 4.96 0.98 -13.45
CA PHE A 91 5.26 1.32 -12.07
C PHE A 91 4.06 1.02 -11.16
N SER A 92 4.31 0.32 -10.06
CA SER A 92 3.37 0.22 -8.94
C SER A 92 3.95 0.89 -7.70
N LEU A 93 3.10 1.51 -6.89
CA LEU A 93 3.45 1.96 -5.56
C LEU A 93 2.68 1.12 -4.54
N LEU A 94 3.40 0.34 -3.73
CA LEU A 94 2.86 -0.43 -2.61
C LEU A 94 3.24 0.24 -1.29
N VAL A 95 2.24 0.75 -0.57
CA VAL A 95 2.42 1.39 0.74
C VAL A 95 1.79 0.51 1.80
N HIS A 96 2.57 -0.04 2.72
CA HIS A 96 2.09 -1.03 3.67
C HIS A 96 2.04 -0.53 5.12
N SER A 97 0.93 -0.81 5.82
CA SER A 97 0.85 -0.65 7.29
C SER A 97 1.20 0.77 7.71
N MET A 98 2.09 0.96 8.69
CA MET A 98 2.58 2.29 9.12
C MET A 98 3.31 3.09 8.04
N GLY A 99 3.73 2.48 6.93
CA GLY A 99 4.20 3.25 5.76
C GLY A 99 3.11 4.17 5.20
N ASN A 100 1.83 3.88 5.49
CA ASN A 100 0.72 4.76 5.12
C ASN A 100 0.68 6.04 5.95
N ILE A 101 1.33 6.10 7.12
CA ILE A 101 1.51 7.35 7.87
C ILE A 101 2.44 8.27 7.08
N VAL A 102 3.60 7.74 6.65
CA VAL A 102 4.56 8.49 5.81
C VAL A 102 3.87 9.02 4.55
N PHE A 103 3.06 8.19 3.90
CA PHE A 103 2.35 8.57 2.68
C PHE A 103 1.22 9.59 2.95
N LYS A 104 0.39 9.40 3.99
CA LYS A 104 -0.66 10.35 4.40
C LYS A 104 -0.05 11.73 4.64
N GLU A 105 1.02 11.80 5.42
CA GLU A 105 1.71 13.05 5.74
C GLU A 105 2.32 13.71 4.51
N MET A 106 2.91 12.92 3.62
CA MET A 106 3.40 13.42 2.33
C MET A 106 2.27 14.08 1.54
N MET A 107 1.11 13.40 1.45
CA MET A 107 -0.07 13.89 0.73
C MET A 107 -0.72 15.13 1.36
N GLN A 108 -0.65 15.27 2.68
CA GLN A 108 -1.27 16.38 3.40
C GLN A 108 -0.37 17.62 3.42
N ASN A 109 0.93 17.45 3.64
CA ASN A 109 1.83 18.54 4.02
C ASN A 109 2.84 18.93 2.94
N HIS A 110 3.15 18.05 1.98
CA HIS A 110 4.22 18.29 0.99
C HIS A 110 3.73 18.26 -0.45
N TYR A 111 2.69 17.48 -0.73
CA TYR A 111 2.17 17.30 -2.08
C TYR A 111 1.05 18.29 -2.41
N SER A 112 1.13 18.89 -3.61
CA SER A 112 0.06 19.68 -4.22
C SER A 112 -0.45 18.98 -5.49
N SER A 113 -1.75 19.04 -5.76
CA SER A 113 -2.32 18.44 -6.98
C SER A 113 -1.62 18.98 -8.23
N GLY A 114 -1.28 18.08 -9.15
CA GLY A 114 -0.49 18.38 -10.34
C GLY A 114 1.02 18.45 -10.13
N SER A 115 1.55 18.30 -8.91
CA SER A 115 3.01 18.29 -8.66
C SER A 115 3.73 17.14 -9.38
N PHE A 116 3.05 16.01 -9.57
CA PHE A 116 3.59 14.85 -10.27
C PHE A 116 2.86 14.63 -11.60
N LYS A 117 3.55 14.01 -12.57
CA LYS A 117 2.97 13.63 -13.85
C LYS A 117 1.76 12.73 -13.62
N TYR A 118 0.64 13.03 -14.29
CA TYR A 118 -0.47 12.09 -14.41
C TYR A 118 0.07 10.74 -14.89
N ASN A 119 -0.34 9.66 -14.22
CA ASN A 119 0.12 8.29 -14.48
C ASN A 119 1.60 8.00 -14.20
N LEU A 120 2.20 8.68 -13.22
CA LEU A 120 3.49 8.28 -12.64
C LEU A 120 3.46 6.80 -12.22
N PHE A 121 2.34 6.37 -11.61
CA PHE A 121 2.08 4.95 -11.29
C PHE A 121 0.92 4.39 -12.11
N ASP A 122 1.06 3.15 -12.58
CA ASP A 122 -0.07 2.40 -13.16
C ASP A 122 -1.02 1.89 -12.08
N THR A 123 -0.53 1.63 -10.87
CA THR A 123 -1.34 1.26 -9.71
C THR A 123 -0.72 1.78 -8.43
N LEU A 124 -1.53 2.35 -7.55
CA LEU A 124 -1.15 2.70 -6.18
C LEU A 124 -1.97 1.86 -5.21
N ILE A 125 -1.31 1.24 -4.24
CA ILE A 125 -1.89 0.26 -3.32
C ILE A 125 -1.60 0.69 -1.89
N LEU A 126 -2.64 1.17 -1.20
CA LEU A 126 -2.65 1.43 0.23
C LEU A 126 -3.02 0.10 0.94
N ASN A 127 -2.00 -0.69 1.25
CA ASN A 127 -2.16 -2.05 1.74
C ASN A 127 -2.18 -2.11 3.28
N ALA A 128 -3.29 -2.59 3.85
CA ALA A 128 -3.46 -2.76 5.29
C ALA A 128 -3.07 -1.49 6.06
N ALA A 129 -3.58 -0.34 5.59
CA ALA A 129 -3.13 0.97 6.02
C ALA A 129 -3.33 1.20 7.54
N ASP A 130 -2.23 1.47 8.25
CA ASP A 130 -2.22 1.78 9.69
C ASP A 130 -2.33 3.30 9.92
N VAL A 131 -3.40 3.86 9.35
CA VAL A 131 -3.84 5.24 9.53
C VAL A 131 -5.33 5.23 9.88
N PRO A 132 -5.85 6.27 10.53
CA PRO A 132 -7.29 6.37 10.80
C PRO A 132 -8.13 6.34 9.51
N VAL A 133 -9.33 5.75 9.58
CA VAL A 133 -10.37 5.93 8.55
C VAL A 133 -10.89 7.36 8.54
N ARG A 134 -10.88 8.03 9.70
CA ARG A 134 -11.37 9.40 9.84
C ARG A 134 -10.67 10.34 8.85
N ASP A 135 -11.46 11.12 8.12
CA ASP A 135 -11.01 12.14 7.17
C ASP A 135 -10.09 11.62 6.05
N HIS A 136 -10.00 10.29 5.84
CA HIS A 136 -9.04 9.74 4.89
C HIS A 136 -9.31 10.19 3.45
N GLN A 137 -10.58 10.44 3.11
CA GLN A 137 -10.98 10.97 1.81
C GLN A 137 -10.19 12.24 1.45
N SER A 138 -9.96 13.14 2.42
CA SER A 138 -9.33 14.45 2.20
C SER A 138 -7.93 14.39 1.58
N TRP A 139 -7.17 13.31 1.84
CA TRP A 139 -5.83 13.12 1.30
C TRP A 139 -5.79 12.04 0.21
N VAL A 140 -6.68 11.06 0.24
CA VAL A 140 -6.77 10.04 -0.83
C VAL A 140 -7.30 10.68 -2.12
N ASP A 141 -8.29 11.57 -2.05
CA ASP A 141 -8.84 12.27 -3.23
C ASP A 141 -7.80 13.17 -3.94
N LYS A 142 -6.74 13.59 -3.23
CA LYS A 142 -5.62 14.35 -3.81
C LYS A 142 -4.71 13.50 -4.70
N ILE A 143 -4.79 12.18 -4.66
CA ILE A 143 -3.94 11.29 -5.47
C ILE A 143 -4.35 11.38 -6.95
N ASP A 144 -3.65 12.22 -7.71
CA ASP A 144 -3.88 12.42 -9.15
C ASP A 144 -2.77 11.82 -10.05
N PHE A 145 -1.70 11.30 -9.47
CA PHE A 145 -0.51 10.82 -10.19
C PHE A 145 -0.50 9.31 -10.44
N SER A 146 -1.63 8.65 -10.21
CA SER A 146 -1.81 7.20 -10.34
C SER A 146 -3.03 6.90 -11.21
N LYS A 147 -2.92 5.92 -12.11
CA LYS A 147 -4.06 5.49 -12.96
C LYS A 147 -5.20 4.87 -12.13
N GLU A 148 -4.83 4.10 -11.11
CA GLU A 148 -5.74 3.25 -10.38
C GLU A 148 -5.29 3.15 -8.91
N ASN A 149 -6.09 3.70 -8.00
CA ASN A 149 -5.84 3.62 -6.56
C ASN A 149 -6.63 2.47 -5.93
N PHE A 150 -5.97 1.69 -5.08
CA PHE A 150 -6.56 0.57 -4.35
C PHE A 150 -6.28 0.70 -2.86
N ILE A 151 -7.30 0.52 -2.04
CA ILE A 151 -7.19 0.39 -0.59
C ILE A 151 -7.58 -1.03 -0.24
N THR A 152 -6.69 -1.81 0.37
CA THR A 152 -7.03 -3.16 0.82
C THR A 152 -7.30 -3.14 2.32
N TYR A 153 -8.36 -3.82 2.75
CA TYR A 153 -8.67 -3.91 4.16
C TYR A 153 -9.17 -5.29 4.57
N ASN A 154 -8.96 -5.60 5.85
CA ASN A 154 -9.38 -6.83 6.50
C ASN A 154 -9.98 -6.51 7.87
N ASP A 155 -11.29 -6.73 8.01
CA ASP A 155 -12.06 -6.44 9.23
C ASP A 155 -11.50 -7.16 10.48
N ASN A 156 -10.79 -8.28 10.29
CA ASN A 156 -10.21 -9.10 11.35
C ASN A 156 -8.66 -9.00 11.44
N ASP A 157 -8.05 -7.94 10.89
CA ASP A 157 -6.60 -7.75 10.97
C ASP A 157 -6.13 -7.58 12.43
N ILE A 158 -5.40 -8.58 12.93
CA ILE A 158 -4.92 -8.61 14.33
C ILE A 158 -3.79 -7.63 14.59
N VAL A 159 -3.01 -7.27 13.57
CA VAL A 159 -1.90 -6.33 13.71
C VAL A 159 -2.48 -4.93 13.83
N LEU A 160 -3.44 -4.58 12.98
CA LEU A 160 -4.11 -3.29 13.04
C LEU A 160 -4.98 -3.16 14.31
N PHE A 161 -5.59 -4.25 14.78
CA PHE A 161 -6.20 -4.25 16.11
C PHE A 161 -5.18 -3.95 17.20
N GLY A 162 -4.00 -4.59 17.16
CA GLY A 162 -2.91 -4.28 18.08
C GLY A 162 -2.49 -2.82 18.02
N SER A 163 -2.34 -2.25 16.82
CA SER A 163 -2.04 -0.82 16.64
C SER A 163 -3.10 0.09 17.28
N GLU A 164 -4.40 -0.20 17.11
CA GLU A 164 -5.50 0.55 17.76
C GLU A 164 -5.42 0.49 19.29
N GLN A 165 -4.93 -0.61 19.85
CA GLN A 165 -4.78 -0.76 21.30
C GLN A 165 -3.55 -0.03 21.84
N LEU A 166 -2.45 0.01 21.08
CA LEU A 166 -1.22 0.71 21.48
C LEU A 166 -1.41 2.23 21.56
N ASP A 167 -2.28 2.80 20.73
CA ASP A 167 -2.64 4.22 20.77
C ASP A 167 -3.13 4.67 22.14
N ARG A 168 -3.92 3.84 22.83
CA ARG A 168 -4.51 4.16 24.14
C ARG A 168 -3.47 4.34 25.26
N PHE A 169 -2.21 4.06 24.97
CA PHE A 169 -1.09 4.19 25.90
C PHE A 169 -0.12 5.30 25.47
N SER A 170 -0.45 6.12 24.47
CA SER A 170 0.41 7.18 23.92
C SER A 170 -0.42 8.42 23.61
N ASP A 171 -0.25 9.48 24.40
CA ASP A 171 -0.99 10.74 24.23
C ASP A 171 -0.36 11.69 23.18
N ASP A 172 0.77 11.29 22.57
CA ASP A 172 1.58 12.17 21.71
C ASP A 172 1.02 12.34 20.28
N PHE A 173 0.07 11.49 19.85
CA PHE A 173 -0.37 11.40 18.45
C PHE A 173 -1.88 11.12 18.31
N GLU A 174 -2.73 11.88 19.00
CA GLU A 174 -4.20 11.74 18.98
C GLU A 174 -4.80 11.72 17.56
N GLU A 175 -4.22 12.46 16.61
CA GLU A 175 -4.67 12.48 15.22
C GLU A 175 -4.59 11.09 14.57
N TYR A 176 -3.64 10.27 15.01
CA TYR A 176 -3.37 8.93 14.51
C TYR A 176 -4.13 7.83 15.23
N GLU A 177 -5.08 8.19 16.07
CA GLU A 177 -5.87 7.24 16.84
C GLU A 177 -7.13 6.74 16.11
N GLY A 178 -7.68 5.64 16.61
CA GLY A 178 -8.99 5.15 16.21
C GLY A 178 -8.95 4.11 15.08
N THR A 179 -10.13 3.86 14.50
CA THR A 179 -10.34 2.73 13.57
C THR A 179 -9.44 2.83 12.35
N ARG A 180 -8.71 1.75 12.02
CA ARG A 180 -7.75 1.75 10.91
C ARG A 180 -8.39 1.59 9.53
N LEU A 181 -7.86 2.32 8.55
CA LEU A 181 -8.23 2.25 7.13
C LEU A 181 -7.98 0.87 6.54
N GLY A 182 -6.96 0.16 7.01
CA GLY A 182 -6.72 -1.23 6.61
C GLY A 182 -7.59 -2.27 7.31
N LYS A 183 -8.52 -1.88 8.20
CA LYS A 183 -9.28 -2.82 9.03
C LYS A 183 -10.79 -2.72 8.84
N ASN A 184 -11.48 -1.76 9.45
CA ASN A 184 -12.95 -1.77 9.60
C ASN A 184 -13.65 -0.62 8.83
N VAL A 185 -13.30 -0.42 7.55
CA VAL A 185 -13.78 0.71 6.74
C VAL A 185 -15.30 0.80 6.70
N ASP A 186 -15.98 -0.31 6.38
CA ASP A 186 -17.44 -0.34 6.26
C ASP A 186 -18.17 0.03 7.57
N LYS A 187 -17.57 -0.31 8.71
CA LYS A 187 -18.13 -0.01 10.03
C LYS A 187 -17.87 1.46 10.40
N ALA A 188 -16.69 1.98 10.10
CA ALA A 188 -16.33 3.37 10.35
C ALA A 188 -17.20 4.33 9.52
N VAL A 189 -17.26 4.12 8.20
CA VAL A 189 -18.09 4.90 7.26
C VAL A 189 -19.55 4.97 7.70
N LYS A 190 -20.12 3.87 8.18
CA LYS A 190 -21.52 3.85 8.67
C LYS A 190 -21.74 4.54 10.01
N LYS A 191 -20.72 4.59 10.87
CA LYS A 191 -20.88 5.07 12.26
C LYS A 191 -20.54 6.54 12.43
N SER A 192 -19.58 7.06 11.66
CA SER A 192 -19.06 8.42 11.85
C SER A 192 -19.29 9.33 10.65
N ASN A 193 -20.21 8.98 9.73
CA ASN A 193 -20.47 9.74 8.50
C ASN A 193 -19.20 9.99 7.65
N GLU A 194 -18.18 9.15 7.77
CA GLU A 194 -16.99 9.24 6.93
C GLU A 194 -17.37 8.89 5.50
N GLU A 195 -16.83 9.64 4.55
CA GLU A 195 -16.99 9.31 3.15
C GLU A 195 -15.84 8.44 2.66
N ARG A 196 -16.15 7.57 1.69
CA ARG A 196 -15.11 6.88 0.91
C ARG A 196 -14.60 7.85 -0.16
N SER A 197 -13.30 7.77 -0.42
CA SER A 197 -12.70 8.43 -1.57
C SER A 197 -13.27 7.92 -2.88
N ASN A 198 -13.57 8.85 -3.78
CA ASN A 198 -14.15 8.54 -5.09
C ASN A 198 -13.11 8.06 -6.10
N ASN A 199 -11.83 8.40 -5.90
CA ASN A 199 -10.74 8.03 -6.80
C ASN A 199 -10.08 6.68 -6.44
N ALA A 200 -10.60 5.96 -5.43
CA ALA A 200 -10.05 4.69 -4.95
C ALA A 200 -11.06 3.54 -5.00
N LYS A 201 -10.53 2.32 -5.20
CA LYS A 201 -11.30 1.06 -5.09
C LYS A 201 -10.92 0.35 -3.80
N TYR A 202 -11.93 0.00 -3.00
CA TYR A 202 -11.73 -0.65 -1.71
C TYR A 202 -11.88 -2.15 -1.85
N LEU A 203 -10.85 -2.90 -1.47
CA LEU A 203 -10.79 -4.35 -1.60
C LEU A 203 -10.95 -4.98 -0.21
N ASN A 204 -12.16 -5.44 0.12
CA ASN A 204 -12.42 -6.19 1.35
C ASN A 204 -11.98 -7.65 1.17
N ILE A 205 -10.80 -7.95 1.68
CA ILE A 205 -10.15 -9.26 1.55
C ILE A 205 -10.25 -10.09 2.83
N SER A 206 -11.13 -9.70 3.76
CA SER A 206 -11.26 -10.33 5.08
C SER A 206 -11.51 -11.85 5.01
N LYS A 207 -12.29 -12.31 4.02
CA LYS A 207 -12.56 -13.75 3.83
C LYS A 207 -11.47 -14.50 3.06
N LEU A 208 -10.49 -13.79 2.48
CA LEU A 208 -9.32 -14.38 1.83
C LEU A 208 -8.15 -14.49 2.82
N THR A 209 -7.93 -13.49 3.66
CA THR A 209 -6.76 -13.41 4.54
C THR A 209 -7.04 -13.80 5.99
N PHE A 210 -8.31 -13.93 6.38
CA PHE A 210 -8.74 -14.14 7.77
C PHE A 210 -8.18 -13.07 8.70
N THR A 211 -7.11 -13.35 9.45
CA THR A 211 -6.46 -12.40 10.37
C THR A 211 -5.19 -11.77 9.80
N GLY A 212 -4.81 -12.11 8.57
CA GLY A 212 -3.52 -11.71 7.99
C GLY A 212 -3.43 -10.20 7.72
N HIS A 213 -2.20 -9.67 7.83
CA HIS A 213 -1.85 -8.25 7.67
C HIS A 213 -1.01 -7.96 6.41
N ARG A 214 -0.07 -8.85 6.10
CA ARG A 214 0.76 -8.79 4.87
C ARG A 214 0.02 -9.45 3.72
N HIS A 215 -1.07 -8.85 3.27
CA HIS A 215 -1.95 -9.45 2.27
C HIS A 215 -1.26 -9.77 0.92
N PHE A 216 -0.23 -9.00 0.58
CA PHE A 216 0.60 -9.19 -0.60
C PHE A 216 1.60 -10.34 -0.49
N ILE A 217 1.80 -10.91 0.70
CA ILE A 217 2.60 -12.11 0.89
C ILE A 217 1.66 -13.31 0.94
N THR A 218 1.53 -13.99 -0.20
CA THR A 218 0.74 -15.22 -0.28
C THR A 218 1.66 -16.41 -0.13
N ASP A 219 1.55 -17.14 1.00
CA ASP A 219 2.28 -18.39 1.19
C ASP A 219 1.96 -19.35 0.03
N LEU A 220 2.98 -19.78 -0.72
CA LEU A 220 2.85 -20.71 -1.84
C LEU A 220 2.18 -22.03 -1.43
N LYS A 221 2.26 -22.41 -0.15
CA LYS A 221 1.62 -23.60 0.40
C LYS A 221 0.12 -23.41 0.67
N LYS A 222 -0.33 -22.17 0.89
CA LYS A 222 -1.75 -21.86 1.09
C LYS A 222 -2.38 -21.53 -0.28
N LYS A 223 -3.36 -22.33 -0.70
CA LYS A 223 -4.06 -22.23 -2.01
C LYS A 223 -4.93 -20.96 -2.14
N ASN A 224 -4.44 -19.77 -1.83
CA ASN A 224 -5.18 -18.53 -2.04
C ASN A 224 -4.91 -17.97 -3.45
N ARG A 225 -5.47 -18.65 -4.45
CA ARG A 225 -5.25 -18.32 -5.87
C ARG A 225 -5.82 -16.96 -6.22
N GLU A 226 -6.92 -16.58 -5.58
CA GLU A 226 -7.61 -15.31 -5.75
C GLU A 226 -6.73 -14.15 -5.27
N LEU A 227 -6.24 -14.22 -4.02
CA LEU A 227 -5.36 -13.20 -3.45
C LEU A 227 -4.06 -13.07 -4.25
N ARG A 228 -3.48 -14.19 -4.67
CA ARG A 228 -2.28 -14.19 -5.52
C ARG A 228 -2.54 -13.58 -6.90
N SER A 229 -3.71 -13.84 -7.50
CA SER A 229 -4.14 -13.23 -8.77
C SER A 229 -4.25 -11.72 -8.60
N ILE A 230 -4.95 -11.27 -7.56
CA ILE A 230 -5.17 -9.85 -7.26
C ILE A 230 -3.81 -9.14 -7.10
N PHE A 231 -2.98 -9.59 -6.16
CA PHE A 231 -1.70 -8.94 -5.89
C PHE A 231 -0.70 -9.08 -7.04
N SER A 232 -0.69 -10.20 -7.77
CA SER A 232 0.14 -10.30 -8.98
C SER A 232 -0.26 -9.29 -10.03
N ARG A 233 -1.53 -8.89 -10.14
CA ARG A 233 -1.94 -7.86 -11.10
C ARG A 233 -1.57 -6.49 -10.58
N LEU A 234 -1.94 -6.19 -9.33
CA LEU A 234 -1.64 -4.91 -8.69
C LEU A 234 -0.15 -4.58 -8.74
N ILE A 235 0.72 -5.45 -8.23
CA ILE A 235 2.17 -5.23 -8.16
C ILE A 235 2.81 -5.18 -9.57
N LYS A 236 2.14 -5.70 -10.59
CA LYS A 236 2.59 -5.60 -11.99
C LYS A 236 2.10 -4.34 -12.71
N GLY A 237 1.50 -3.38 -12.00
CA GLY A 237 0.90 -2.18 -12.60
C GLY A 237 -0.33 -2.50 -13.44
N ARG A 238 -1.17 -3.47 -13.01
CA ARG A 238 -2.37 -3.90 -13.72
C ARG A 238 -3.58 -3.94 -12.80
N ARG A 239 -4.71 -3.44 -13.30
CA ARG A 239 -6.01 -3.59 -12.63
C ARG A 239 -6.38 -5.07 -12.47
N PRO A 240 -6.83 -5.54 -11.28
CA PRO A 240 -7.40 -6.88 -11.10
C PRO A 240 -8.64 -7.09 -11.98
N TYR A 241 -9.10 -8.33 -12.12
CA TYR A 241 -10.34 -8.61 -12.85
C TYR A 241 -11.57 -8.06 -12.12
N LEU A 242 -11.54 -8.03 -10.78
CA LEU A 242 -12.61 -7.48 -9.93
C LEU A 242 -13.99 -8.08 -10.25
N ASN A 243 -14.02 -9.37 -10.54
CA ASN A 243 -15.21 -10.14 -10.82
C ASN A 243 -15.08 -11.55 -10.20
N LYS A 244 -15.98 -12.48 -10.54
CA LYS A 244 -15.96 -13.85 -10.02
C LYS A 244 -14.61 -14.55 -10.18
N ARG A 245 -13.81 -14.23 -11.21
CA ARG A 245 -12.47 -14.80 -11.42
C ARG A 245 -11.48 -14.48 -10.30
N ASP A 246 -11.64 -13.33 -9.64
CA ASP A 246 -10.85 -12.97 -8.47
C ASP A 246 -11.57 -13.35 -7.16
N GLY A 247 -12.68 -14.09 -7.19
CA GLY A 247 -13.48 -14.42 -6.01
C GLY A 247 -14.41 -13.30 -5.53
N VAL A 248 -14.72 -12.30 -6.38
CA VAL A 248 -15.68 -11.25 -6.02
C VAL A 248 -17.08 -11.84 -5.95
N TYR A 249 -17.69 -11.78 -4.75
CA TYR A 249 -19.06 -12.26 -4.51
C TYR A 249 -20.08 -11.14 -4.30
N LYS A 250 -19.59 -9.90 -4.12
CA LYS A 250 -20.43 -8.74 -3.86
C LYS A 250 -19.66 -7.46 -4.20
N VAL A 251 -20.36 -6.48 -4.74
CA VAL A 251 -19.88 -5.13 -4.97
C VAL A 251 -20.87 -4.15 -4.35
N ARG A 252 -20.39 -3.11 -3.66
CA ARG A 252 -21.20 -2.00 -3.17
C ARG A 252 -20.44 -0.71 -3.47
N GLU A 253 -20.98 0.12 -4.36
CA GLU A 253 -20.29 1.31 -4.85
C GLU A 253 -18.87 0.96 -5.35
N ASN A 254 -17.83 1.54 -4.77
CA ASN A 254 -16.43 1.29 -5.06
C ASN A 254 -15.78 0.21 -4.15
N VAL A 255 -16.58 -0.54 -3.38
CA VAL A 255 -16.12 -1.65 -2.52
C VAL A 255 -16.36 -3.01 -3.17
N TYR A 256 -15.30 -3.81 -3.26
CA TYR A 256 -15.29 -5.17 -3.78
C TYR A 256 -15.06 -6.15 -2.64
N TYR A 257 -15.96 -7.11 -2.47
CA TYR A 257 -15.87 -8.13 -1.43
C TYR A 257 -15.48 -9.46 -2.02
N PHE A 258 -14.46 -10.07 -1.43
CA PHE A 258 -13.84 -11.29 -1.93
C PHE A 258 -14.10 -12.48 -0.99
N LYS A 259 -14.18 -13.69 -1.54
CA LYS A 259 -14.21 -14.96 -0.81
C LYS A 259 -13.49 -16.03 -1.64
N HIS A 260 -13.12 -17.14 -1.01
CA HIS A 260 -12.74 -18.33 -1.77
C HIS A 260 -13.95 -18.84 -2.55
N ASP A 261 -13.70 -19.26 -3.79
CA ASP A 261 -14.66 -20.00 -4.62
C ASP A 261 -14.95 -21.38 -4.02
#